data_AF-A0A0A5GEF3-F1
#
_entry.id   AF-A0A0A5GEF3-F1
#
_cell.length_a   1.000
_cell.length_b   1.000
_cell.length_c   1.000
_cell.angle_alpha   90.00
_cell.angle_beta   90.00
_cell.angle_gamma   90.00
#
_symmetry.space_group_name_H-M   'P 1'
#
loop_
_entity.id
_entity.type
_entity.pdbx_description
1 polymer ?
#
loop_
_entity_poly.entity_id
_entity_poly.type
_entity_poly.pdbx_seq_one_letter_code
_entity_poly.pdbx_strand_id
1 'polypeptide(L)'
;MVTYVVGALAVGLLALFLSMYIQNKKIIISILTGIVLAAILFVLFEVYQETYPSFSEISSLQFNEDTEFEVANLSIYEFSEGEMPERQAMLKIKDQAIIDRILSDFKNMKFKKDEHAERHFRKYHLTVTVTKKVKKDHFTSETFTYDFDEDYLFNYEILNETNHMQTIKSLRENDDLNWNYYDNE
;
A
#
# COMPACT_ATOMS: atom_id res chain seq x y z
N MET A 1 9.30 -18.66 14.42
CA MET A 1 9.98 -19.97 14.59
C MET A 1 9.59 -20.66 15.91
N VAL A 2 9.70 -19.98 17.06
CA VAL A 2 9.32 -20.54 18.38
C VAL A 2 7.85 -20.99 18.44
N THR A 3 6.93 -20.21 17.88
CA THR A 3 5.49 -20.50 17.83
C THR A 3 5.16 -21.82 17.13
N TYR A 4 5.85 -22.14 16.02
CA TYR A 4 5.61 -23.36 15.25
C TYR A 4 6.12 -24.62 15.97
N VAL A 5 7.23 -24.51 16.70
CA VAL A 5 7.78 -25.61 17.53
C VAL A 5 6.84 -25.95 18.68
N VAL A 6 6.29 -24.94 19.34
CA VAL A 6 5.29 -25.11 20.41
C VAL A 6 4.00 -25.73 19.86
N GLY A 7 3.55 -25.30 18.68
CA GLY A 7 2.38 -25.88 18.00
C GLY A 7 2.56 -27.36 17.66
N ALA A 8 3.71 -27.76 17.12
CA ALA A 8 4.01 -29.16 16.81
C ALA A 8 4.01 -30.06 18.06
N LEU A 9 4.57 -29.56 19.19
CA LEU A 9 4.53 -30.24 20.48
C LEU A 9 3.11 -30.41 21.00
N ALA A 10 2.26 -29.39 20.87
CA ALA A 10 0.86 -29.44 21.28
C ALA A 10 0.06 -30.48 20.46
N VAL A 11 0.29 -30.56 19.15
CA VAL A 11 -0.34 -31.59 18.29
C VAL A 11 0.13 -32.99 18.67
N GLY A 12 1.41 -33.17 18.99
CA GLY A 12 1.95 -34.44 19.48
C GLY A 12 1.33 -34.88 20.81
N LEU A 13 1.18 -33.95 21.76
CA LEU A 13 0.49 -34.20 23.04
C LEU A 13 -0.99 -34.52 22.85
N LEU A 14 -1.67 -33.81 21.95
CA LEU A 14 -3.06 -34.09 21.59
C LEU A 14 -3.21 -35.49 20.98
N ALA A 15 -2.29 -35.90 20.10
CA ALA A 15 -2.28 -37.23 19.51
C ALA A 15 -2.13 -38.33 20.58
N LEU A 16 -1.21 -38.13 21.54
CA LEU A 16 -1.02 -39.04 22.68
C LEU A 16 -2.29 -39.10 23.55
N PHE A 17 -2.89 -37.95 23.86
CA PHE A 17 -4.12 -37.89 24.65
C PHE A 17 -5.29 -38.58 23.95
N LEU A 18 -5.51 -38.29 22.66
CA LEU A 18 -6.54 -38.95 21.86
C LEU A 18 -6.31 -40.46 21.74
N SER A 19 -5.06 -40.91 21.69
CA SER A 19 -4.73 -42.35 21.65
C SER A 19 -5.08 -43.10 22.93
N MET A 20 -5.17 -42.41 24.07
CA MET A 20 -5.61 -43.02 25.33
C MET A 20 -7.12 -43.26 25.37
N TYR A 21 -7.92 -42.43 24.69
CA TYR A 21 -9.38 -42.48 24.76
C TYR A 21 -10.03 -43.11 23.51
N ILE A 22 -9.41 -42.98 22.35
CA ILE A 22 -9.97 -43.45 21.06
C ILE A 22 -9.19 -44.68 20.60
N GLN A 23 -9.82 -45.86 20.64
CA GLN A 23 -9.18 -47.10 20.18
C GLN A 23 -9.03 -47.19 18.66
N ASN A 24 -9.90 -46.50 17.91
CA ASN A 24 -9.88 -46.53 16.45
C ASN A 24 -8.85 -45.55 15.89
N LYS A 25 -7.70 -46.09 15.49
CA LYS A 25 -6.59 -45.32 14.90
C LYS A 25 -7.00 -44.51 13.66
N LYS A 26 -7.99 -44.97 12.88
CA LYS A 26 -8.46 -44.21 11.70
C LYS A 26 -9.11 -42.88 12.10
N ILE A 27 -9.84 -42.86 13.22
CA ILE A 27 -10.49 -41.63 13.72
C ILE A 27 -9.41 -40.63 14.18
N ILE A 28 -8.38 -41.11 14.90
CA ILE A 28 -7.26 -40.26 15.34
C ILE A 28 -6.53 -39.67 14.13
N ILE A 29 -6.22 -40.50 13.11
CA ILE A 29 -5.55 -40.04 11.89
C ILE A 29 -6.38 -38.98 11.18
N SER A 30 -7.70 -39.18 11.04
CA SER A 30 -8.58 -38.19 10.41
C SER A 30 -8.61 -36.85 11.16
N ILE A 31 -8.67 -36.88 12.50
CA ILE A 31 -8.64 -35.67 13.34
C ILE A 31 -7.31 -34.94 13.17
N LEU A 32 -6.18 -35.66 13.26
CA LEU A 32 -4.86 -35.05 13.10
C LEU A 32 -4.66 -34.46 11.71
N THR A 33 -5.12 -35.16 10.67
CA THR A 33 -5.09 -34.66 9.29
C THR A 33 -5.90 -33.37 9.15
N GLY A 34 -7.09 -33.31 9.76
CA GLY A 34 -7.92 -32.10 9.77
C GLY A 34 -7.22 -30.91 10.46
N ILE A 35 -6.58 -31.14 11.60
CA ILE A 35 -5.83 -30.10 12.33
C ILE A 35 -4.64 -29.60 11.49
N VAL A 36 -3.88 -30.50 10.87
CA VAL A 36 -2.75 -30.13 10.00
C VAL A 36 -3.22 -29.33 8.80
N LEU A 37 -4.31 -29.76 8.13
CA LEU A 37 -4.90 -29.02 7.02
C LEU A 37 -5.37 -27.62 7.43
N ALA A 38 -6.05 -27.51 8.58
CA ALA A 38 -6.49 -26.22 9.09
C ALA A 38 -5.30 -25.29 9.41
N ALA A 39 -4.23 -25.82 9.99
CA ALA A 39 -3.01 -25.06 10.26
C ALA A 39 -2.32 -24.60 8.96
N ILE A 40 -2.25 -25.45 7.94
CA ILE A 40 -1.72 -25.08 6.61
C ILE A 40 -2.56 -23.97 5.99
N LEU A 41 -3.90 -24.10 6.01
CA LEU A 41 -4.79 -23.07 5.48
C LEU A 41 -4.66 -21.74 6.23
N PHE A 42 -4.48 -21.79 7.56
CA PHE A 42 -4.26 -20.59 8.37
C PHE A 42 -2.95 -19.88 7.99
N VAL A 43 -1.84 -20.63 7.87
CA VAL A 43 -0.55 -20.05 7.44
C VAL A 43 -0.64 -19.50 6.02
N LEU A 44 -1.29 -20.22 5.10
CA LEU A 44 -1.51 -19.71 3.74
C LEU A 44 -2.37 -18.43 3.75
N PHE A 45 -3.36 -18.35 4.62
CA PHE A 45 -4.19 -17.15 4.78
C PHE A 45 -3.40 -15.97 5.35
N GLU A 46 -2.57 -16.18 6.39
CA GLU A 46 -1.68 -15.14 6.92
C GLU A 46 -0.68 -14.67 5.86
N VAL A 47 -0.03 -15.59 5.15
CA VAL A 47 0.92 -15.25 4.07
C VAL A 47 0.20 -14.52 2.93
N TYR A 48 -1.01 -14.94 2.58
CA TYR A 48 -1.81 -14.27 1.56
C TYR A 48 -2.19 -12.85 1.98
N GLN A 49 -2.50 -12.64 3.26
CA GLN A 49 -2.66 -11.30 3.80
C GLN A 49 -1.35 -10.52 3.71
N GLU A 50 -0.20 -11.09 4.06
CA GLU A 50 1.10 -10.41 3.99
C GLU A 50 1.57 -10.06 2.56
N THR A 51 1.10 -10.76 1.53
CA THR A 51 1.35 -10.41 0.12
C THR A 51 0.43 -9.28 -0.34
N TYR A 52 0.74 -8.07 0.10
CA TYR A 52 0.14 -6.87 -0.44
C TYR A 52 0.84 -6.45 -1.74
N PRO A 53 0.10 -5.94 -2.73
CA PRO A 53 0.68 -5.58 -4.01
C PRO A 53 1.73 -4.48 -3.81
N SER A 54 2.88 -4.61 -4.46
CA SER A 54 3.88 -3.54 -4.53
C SER A 54 3.32 -2.33 -5.29
N PHE A 55 3.87 -1.14 -5.08
CA PHE A 55 3.44 0.05 -5.85
C PHE A 55 3.54 -0.22 -7.35
N SER A 56 4.61 -0.90 -7.78
CA SER A 56 4.80 -1.28 -9.17
C SER A 56 3.66 -2.15 -9.71
N GLU A 57 3.08 -3.03 -8.91
CA GLU A 57 1.93 -3.85 -9.32
C GLU A 57 0.66 -2.99 -9.43
N ILE A 58 0.45 -2.07 -8.48
CA ILE A 58 -0.68 -1.13 -8.49
C ILE A 58 -0.58 -0.15 -9.68
N SER A 59 0.62 0.36 -9.95
CA SER A 59 0.87 1.42 -10.92
C SER A 59 1.07 0.92 -12.35
N SER A 60 1.52 -0.33 -12.56
CA SER A 60 1.68 -0.90 -13.92
C SER A 60 0.38 -1.01 -14.71
N LEU A 61 -0.76 -1.05 -14.01
CA LEU A 61 -2.09 -0.98 -14.64
C LEU A 61 -2.44 0.44 -15.08
N GLN A 62 -1.74 1.44 -14.54
CA GLN A 62 -2.03 2.87 -14.71
C GLN A 62 -1.08 3.53 -15.71
N PHE A 63 0.15 3.05 -15.87
CA PHE A 63 1.16 3.63 -16.76
C PHE A 63 1.79 2.56 -17.67
N ASN A 64 1.76 2.78 -18.98
CA ASN A 64 2.44 1.96 -19.98
C ASN A 64 3.35 2.82 -20.88
N GLU A 65 4.11 2.20 -21.79
CA GLU A 65 5.02 2.91 -22.71
C GLU A 65 4.31 3.94 -23.62
N ASP A 66 3.00 3.81 -23.81
CA ASP A 66 2.17 4.72 -24.62
C ASP A 66 1.49 5.83 -23.79
N THR A 67 1.88 5.99 -22.52
CA THR A 67 1.31 6.97 -21.60
C THR A 67 2.14 8.26 -21.60
N GLU A 68 1.52 9.38 -21.97
CA GLU A 68 2.13 10.70 -21.88
C GLU A 68 1.62 11.44 -20.64
N PHE A 69 2.53 11.91 -19.80
CA PHE A 69 2.19 12.71 -18.62
C PHE A 69 1.88 14.15 -19.04
N GLU A 70 0.69 14.65 -18.69
CA GLU A 70 0.32 16.03 -19.02
C GLU A 70 0.69 16.99 -17.89
N VAL A 71 0.28 16.64 -16.67
CA VAL A 71 0.46 17.48 -15.49
C VAL A 71 0.31 16.66 -14.23
N ALA A 72 1.09 16.99 -13.21
CA ALA A 72 0.83 16.58 -11.85
C ALA A 72 0.55 17.80 -10.97
N ASN A 73 -0.33 17.64 -9.98
CA ASN A 73 -0.60 18.62 -8.95
C ASN A 73 -0.27 18.00 -7.61
N LEU A 74 0.69 18.58 -6.91
CA LEU A 74 1.08 18.17 -5.56
C LEU A 74 0.47 19.16 -4.57
N SER A 75 -0.44 18.70 -3.73
CA SER A 75 -1.08 19.50 -2.69
C SER A 75 -0.60 19.07 -1.31
N ILE A 76 -0.50 20.05 -0.40
CA ILE A 76 -0.18 19.85 1.01
C ILE A 76 -1.42 20.22 1.83
N TYR A 77 -1.80 19.34 2.74
CA TYR A 77 -2.96 19.50 3.61
C TYR A 77 -2.54 19.66 5.07
N GLU A 78 -3.25 20.53 5.79
CA GLU A 78 -3.20 20.66 7.25
C GLU A 78 -4.40 19.94 7.87
N PHE A 79 -4.16 19.37 9.05
CA PHE A 79 -5.12 18.55 9.78
C PHE A 79 -5.37 19.17 11.15
N SER A 80 -6.61 19.61 11.35
CA SER A 80 -7.14 19.98 12.66
C SER A 80 -8.03 18.86 13.17
N GLU A 81 -7.96 18.58 14.47
CA GLU A 81 -8.72 17.49 15.09
C GLU A 81 -10.23 17.75 14.96
N GLY A 82 -10.95 16.82 14.33
CA GLY A 82 -12.41 16.91 14.14
C GLY A 82 -12.87 17.73 12.93
N GLU A 83 -11.95 18.27 12.13
CA GLU A 83 -12.27 19.09 10.95
C GLU A 83 -11.86 18.41 9.63
N MET A 84 -12.44 18.87 8.52
CA MET A 84 -11.99 18.41 7.20
C MET A 84 -10.61 18.99 6.91
N PRO A 85 -9.72 18.24 6.23
CA PRO A 85 -8.39 18.73 5.91
C PRO A 85 -8.47 19.95 4.99
N GLU A 86 -7.72 20.98 5.33
CA GLU A 86 -7.62 22.21 4.56
C GLU A 86 -6.36 22.20 3.70
N ARG A 87 -6.49 22.58 2.44
CA ARG A 87 -5.35 22.62 1.52
C ARG A 87 -4.55 23.87 1.80
N GLN A 88 -3.33 23.73 2.30
CA GLN A 88 -2.43 24.87 2.55
C GLN A 88 -1.69 25.32 1.30
N ALA A 89 -1.25 24.37 0.46
CA ALA A 89 -0.41 24.70 -0.68
C ALA A 89 -0.64 23.74 -1.85
N MET A 90 -0.37 24.23 -3.06
CA MET A 90 -0.44 23.45 -4.30
C MET A 90 0.68 23.84 -5.26
N LEU A 91 1.44 22.84 -5.70
CA LEU A 91 2.44 22.96 -6.76
C LEU A 91 1.92 22.26 -8.03
N LYS A 92 1.94 22.99 -9.15
CA LYS A 92 1.66 22.44 -10.47
C LYS A 92 2.97 22.02 -11.14
N ILE A 93 3.15 20.72 -11.35
CA ILE A 93 4.33 20.10 -11.92
C ILE A 93 4.03 19.74 -13.38
N LYS A 94 4.76 20.34 -14.32
CA LYS A 94 4.67 20.01 -15.76
C LYS A 94 5.89 19.25 -16.27
N ASP A 95 6.96 19.22 -15.49
CA ASP A 95 8.19 18.51 -15.84
C ASP A 95 8.00 17.01 -15.59
N GLN A 96 7.97 16.24 -16.67
CA GLN A 96 7.83 14.79 -16.62
C GLN A 96 8.96 14.14 -15.80
N ALA A 97 10.19 14.66 -15.84
CA ALA A 97 11.29 14.09 -15.08
C ALA A 97 11.09 14.22 -13.57
N ILE A 98 10.38 15.25 -13.11
CA ILE A 98 10.00 15.40 -11.71
C ILE A 98 8.90 14.39 -11.36
N ILE A 99 7.89 14.22 -12.22
CA ILE A 99 6.81 13.25 -12.01
C ILE A 99 7.37 11.83 -11.92
N ASP A 100 8.25 11.46 -12.86
CA ASP A 100 8.89 10.14 -12.89
C ASP A 100 9.74 9.87 -11.64
N ARG A 101 10.44 10.90 -11.11
CA ARG A 101 11.18 10.77 -9.85
C ARG A 101 10.26 10.52 -8.66
N ILE A 102 9.15 11.25 -8.55
CA ILE A 102 8.17 11.03 -7.48
C ILE A 102 7.59 9.60 -7.57
N LEU A 103 7.21 9.15 -8.76
CA LEU A 103 6.68 7.78 -8.94
C LEU A 103 7.75 6.71 -8.70
N SER A 104 9.01 6.98 -9.04
CA SER A 104 10.13 6.08 -8.77
C SER A 104 10.43 5.93 -7.29
N ASP A 105 10.28 7.01 -6.52
CA ASP A 105 10.40 7.00 -5.06
C ASP A 105 9.40 6.00 -4.42
N PHE A 106 8.28 5.75 -5.08
CA PHE A 106 7.23 4.84 -4.61
C PHE A 106 7.45 3.37 -4.98
N LYS A 107 8.25 3.09 -6.01
CA LYS A 107 8.36 1.78 -6.66
C LYS A 107 8.70 0.61 -5.72
N ASN A 108 9.55 0.87 -4.72
CA ASN A 108 10.09 -0.16 -3.83
C ASN A 108 9.37 -0.22 -2.47
N MET A 109 8.25 0.49 -2.32
CA MET A 109 7.45 0.42 -1.11
C MET A 109 6.75 -0.94 -0.99
N LYS A 110 6.79 -1.47 0.24
CA LYS A 110 6.05 -2.65 0.66
C LYS A 110 4.92 -2.19 1.55
N PHE A 111 3.75 -2.71 1.27
CA PHE A 111 2.52 -2.22 1.87
C PHE A 111 1.89 -3.25 2.80
N LYS A 112 1.06 -2.78 3.73
CA LYS A 112 0.08 -3.58 4.46
C LYS A 112 -1.25 -2.88 4.44
N LYS A 113 -2.31 -3.57 3.98
CA LYS A 113 -3.66 -3.02 4.06
C LYS A 113 -4.02 -2.84 5.52
N ASP A 114 -4.33 -1.61 5.88
CA ASP A 114 -4.83 -1.27 7.21
C ASP A 114 -6.33 -1.01 7.10
N GLU A 115 -7.13 -1.99 7.54
CA GLU A 115 -8.59 -1.86 7.53
C GLU A 115 -9.11 -0.88 8.59
N HIS A 116 -8.24 -0.48 9.52
CA HIS A 116 -8.52 0.49 10.56
C HIS A 116 -7.83 1.84 10.30
N ALA A 117 -7.33 2.08 9.09
CA ALA A 117 -6.84 3.40 8.70
C ALA A 117 -8.00 4.41 8.73
N GLU A 118 -8.21 5.05 9.89
CA GLU A 118 -9.29 6.02 10.13
C GLU A 118 -9.12 7.29 9.28
N ARG A 119 -7.91 7.53 8.75
CA ARG A 119 -7.61 8.70 7.92
C ARG A 119 -7.68 8.34 6.45
N HIS A 120 -8.80 8.74 5.81
CA HIS A 120 -8.90 8.80 4.36
C HIS A 120 -8.04 9.91 3.73
N PHE A 121 -7.53 10.82 4.55
CA PHE A 121 -6.80 12.00 4.11
C PHE A 121 -5.38 11.99 4.68
N ARG A 122 -4.41 12.28 3.82
CA ARG A 122 -2.98 12.25 4.14
C ARG A 122 -2.34 13.62 3.90
N LYS A 123 -1.15 13.82 4.46
CA LYS A 123 -0.44 15.12 4.39
C LYS A 123 -0.22 15.62 2.97
N TYR A 124 0.08 14.70 2.06
CA TYR A 124 0.34 15.02 0.67
C TYR A 124 -0.67 14.34 -0.24
N HIS A 125 -1.07 15.05 -1.27
CA HIS A 125 -1.98 14.58 -2.30
C HIS A 125 -1.37 14.86 -3.67
N LEU A 126 -0.99 13.82 -4.39
CA LEU A 126 -0.48 13.91 -5.74
C LEU A 126 -1.56 13.49 -6.73
N THR A 127 -2.01 14.40 -7.57
CA THR A 127 -2.91 14.12 -8.68
C THR A 127 -2.13 14.14 -9.97
N VAL A 128 -2.04 13.03 -10.69
CA VAL A 128 -1.35 12.90 -11.98
C VAL A 128 -2.37 12.71 -13.08
N THR A 129 -2.40 13.62 -14.05
CA THR A 129 -3.20 13.49 -15.26
C THR A 129 -2.31 12.99 -16.39
N VAL A 130 -2.73 11.89 -17.01
CA VAL A 130 -2.07 11.29 -18.15
C VAL A 130 -3.00 11.21 -19.33
N THR A 131 -2.42 11.27 -20.53
CA THR A 131 -3.15 11.02 -21.77
C THR A 131 -2.56 9.80 -22.45
N LYS A 132 -3.45 8.89 -22.85
CA LYS A 132 -3.11 7.63 -23.51
C LYS A 132 -3.77 7.56 -24.86
N LYS A 133 -3.05 7.03 -25.84
CA LYS A 133 -3.62 6.73 -27.15
C LYS A 133 -4.32 5.37 -27.12
N VAL A 134 -5.64 5.37 -27.31
CA VAL A 134 -6.45 4.13 -27.24
C VAL A 134 -6.75 3.54 -28.61
N LYS A 135 -6.81 4.39 -29.65
CA LYS A 135 -6.95 3.99 -31.07
C LYS A 135 -6.26 5.02 -31.96
N LYS A 136 -6.19 4.74 -33.26
CA LYS A 136 -5.77 5.73 -34.26
C LYS A 136 -6.60 7.02 -34.09
N ASP A 137 -5.92 8.13 -33.86
CA ASP A 137 -6.47 9.47 -33.67
C ASP A 137 -7.48 9.60 -32.51
N HIS A 138 -7.45 8.70 -31.52
CA HIS A 138 -8.28 8.78 -30.31
C HIS A 138 -7.41 8.68 -29.06
N PHE A 139 -7.58 9.68 -28.19
CA PHE A 139 -6.88 9.81 -26.92
C PHE A 139 -7.88 9.78 -25.78
N THR A 140 -7.48 9.21 -24.66
CA THR A 140 -8.22 9.26 -23.40
C THR A 140 -7.32 9.86 -22.33
N SER A 141 -7.90 10.71 -21.49
CA SER A 141 -7.19 11.31 -20.36
C SER A 141 -7.71 10.67 -19.09
N GLU A 142 -6.78 10.19 -18.26
CA GLU A 142 -7.06 9.58 -16.97
C GLU A 142 -6.37 10.39 -15.88
N THR A 143 -7.01 10.48 -14.72
CA THR A 143 -6.43 11.16 -13.56
C THR A 143 -6.30 10.17 -12.42
N PHE A 144 -5.09 10.06 -11.89
CA PHE A 144 -4.76 9.22 -10.76
C PHE A 144 -4.45 10.10 -9.56
N THR A 145 -5.04 9.76 -8.43
CA THR A 145 -4.77 10.41 -7.15
C THR A 145 -3.93 9.46 -6.30
N TYR A 146 -2.95 10.00 -5.60
CA TYR A 146 -2.15 9.33 -4.58
C TYR A 146 -2.15 10.18 -3.32
N ASP A 147 -2.78 9.67 -2.26
CA ASP A 147 -2.73 10.26 -0.91
C ASP A 147 -1.62 9.60 -0.12
N PHE A 148 -0.68 10.35 0.44
CA PHE A 148 0.45 9.76 1.16
C PHE A 148 1.04 10.67 2.24
N ASP A 149 1.71 10.04 3.20
CA ASP A 149 2.53 10.67 4.23
C ASP A 149 3.76 9.79 4.50
N GLU A 150 4.46 9.98 5.64
CA GLU A 150 5.67 9.21 5.94
C GLU A 150 5.38 7.72 6.24
N ASP A 151 4.15 7.39 6.64
CA ASP A 151 3.79 6.07 7.15
C ASP A 151 2.79 5.33 6.23
N TYR A 152 2.11 6.04 5.33
CA TYR A 152 1.04 5.49 4.50
C TYR A 152 1.05 5.98 3.05
N LEU A 153 0.61 5.10 2.15
CA LEU A 153 0.12 5.42 0.82
C LEU A 153 -1.32 4.89 0.68
N PHE A 154 -2.28 5.78 0.43
CA PHE A 154 -3.71 5.52 0.53
C PHE A 154 -4.11 5.00 1.94
N ASN A 155 -4.70 3.80 1.98
CA ASN A 155 -5.04 3.05 3.19
C ASN A 155 -4.06 1.90 3.44
N TYR A 156 -2.86 1.99 2.87
CA TYR A 156 -1.81 1.00 3.06
C TYR A 156 -0.68 1.57 3.90
N GLU A 157 -0.38 0.89 5.00
CA GLU A 157 0.78 1.14 5.85
C GLU A 157 2.06 0.75 5.11
N ILE A 158 3.08 1.60 5.18
CA ILE A 158 4.40 1.36 4.60
C ILE A 158 5.22 0.55 5.59
N LEU A 159 5.58 -0.68 5.22
CA LEU A 159 6.25 -1.62 6.13
C LEU A 159 7.78 -1.51 6.14
N ASN A 160 8.36 -0.88 5.13
CA ASN A 160 9.80 -0.77 4.98
C ASN A 160 10.26 0.68 5.00
N GLU A 161 11.41 0.90 5.63
CA GLU A 161 12.11 2.18 5.53
C GLU A 161 12.45 2.44 4.06
N THR A 162 11.82 3.46 3.50
CA THR A 162 12.03 3.91 2.13
C THR A 162 12.18 5.42 2.12
N ASN A 163 12.98 5.94 1.21
CA ASN A 163 13.13 7.38 1.01
C ASN A 163 12.01 7.97 0.14
N HIS A 164 10.79 7.45 0.25
CA HIS A 164 9.69 7.82 -0.66
C HIS A 164 9.31 9.31 -0.59
N MET A 165 9.65 9.98 0.51
CA MET A 165 9.45 11.41 0.71
C MET A 165 10.59 12.29 0.17
N GLN A 166 11.67 11.72 -0.38
CA GLN A 166 12.88 12.46 -0.75
C GLN A 166 12.61 13.53 -1.80
N THR A 167 11.97 13.16 -2.92
CA THR A 167 11.68 14.14 -3.98
C THR A 167 10.72 15.22 -3.48
N ILE A 168 9.72 14.86 -2.69
CA ILE A 168 8.75 15.80 -2.12
C ILE A 168 9.40 16.81 -1.17
N LYS A 169 10.29 16.35 -0.28
CA LYS A 169 11.08 17.21 0.60
C LYS A 169 11.94 18.18 -0.23
N SER A 170 12.60 17.67 -1.27
CA SER A 170 13.43 18.48 -2.18
C SER A 170 12.63 19.55 -2.93
N LEU A 171 11.40 19.25 -3.36
CA LEU A 171 10.52 20.23 -4.02
C LEU A 171 10.01 21.30 -3.05
N ARG A 172 9.81 20.95 -1.78
CA ARG A 172 9.36 21.89 -0.76
C ARG A 172 10.46 22.88 -0.35
N GLU A 173 11.71 22.43 -0.35
CA GLU A 173 12.89 23.24 -0.01
C GLU A 173 13.39 24.09 -1.19
N ASN A 174 12.79 23.94 -2.37
CA ASN A 174 13.20 24.69 -3.56
C ASN A 174 12.40 25.99 -3.69
N ASP A 175 13.04 27.09 -3.32
CA ASP A 175 12.49 28.45 -3.37
C ASP A 175 12.18 28.94 -4.81
N ASP A 176 12.75 28.31 -5.85
CA ASP A 176 12.49 28.67 -7.25
C ASP A 176 11.16 28.12 -7.77
N LEU A 177 10.48 27.25 -7.00
CA LEU A 177 9.20 26.67 -7.38
C LEU A 177 8.03 27.54 -6.93
N ASN A 178 7.13 27.85 -7.87
CA ASN A 178 5.95 28.65 -7.60
C ASN A 178 4.85 27.80 -6.93
N TRP A 179 4.90 27.72 -5.60
CA TRP A 179 3.81 27.19 -4.78
C TRP A 179 2.67 28.20 -4.68
N ASN A 180 1.44 27.74 -4.89
CA ASN A 180 0.25 28.52 -4.59
C ASN A 180 -0.17 28.21 -3.16
N TYR A 181 -0.05 29.19 -2.26
CA TYR A 181 -0.49 29.08 -0.87
C TYR A 181 -1.93 29.57 -0.75
N TYR A 182 -2.72 28.87 0.08
CA TYR A 182 -4.07 29.25 0.42
C TYR A 182 -4.05 29.72 1.87
N ASP A 183 -4.45 30.97 2.10
CA ASP A 183 -4.62 31.51 3.44
C ASP A 183 -5.95 30.99 4.02
N ASN A 184 -5.91 30.53 5.27
CA ASN A 184 -7.11 30.22 6.03
C ASN A 184 -7.68 31.56 6.55
N GLU A 185 -8.77 32.05 5.95
CA GLU A 185 -9.55 33.17 6.52
C GLU A 185 -10.36 32.74 7.76
#